data_AF-A0A7W1HKW5-F1
#
_entry.id   AF-A0A7W1HKW5-F1
#
_cell.length_a   1.000
_cell.length_b   1.000
_cell.length_c   1.000
_cell.angle_alpha   90.00
_cell.angle_beta   90.00
_cell.angle_gamma   90.00
#
_symmetry.space_group_name_H-M   'P 1'
#
loop_
_entity.id
_entity.type
_entity.pdbx_description
1 polymer ?
#
loop_
_entity_poly.entity_id
_entity_poly.type
_entity_poly.pdbx_seq_one_letter_code
_entity_poly.pdbx_strand_id
1 'polypeptide(L)'
;AGNSRASIQSSFCSTRSARRSNIPLLYQTPIADHEVFQQAASDPELWKIDNFDSFLEARKMLLAAELNRRMEDLLHGDVHWLEGPTAPIPASTPIGGITSEEEEEQLVALNEWLEARGLPRGSLAYDFADAATGEQKAVFDLAWPTGVQEELSQPAAVLLNESAETMKIASQAGFRCFTSTAGFKAYVEQELFSEVLA
;
A
#
# COMPACT_ATOMS: atom_id res chain seq x y z
N ALA A 1 74.64 21.53 6.65
CA ALA A 1 74.45 20.08 6.84
C ALA A 1 73.00 19.84 7.27
N GLY A 2 72.27 18.95 6.56
CA GLY A 2 70.92 18.42 6.86
C GLY A 2 69.79 19.45 6.89
N ASN A 3 68.98 19.71 5.85
CA ASN A 3 68.16 18.86 4.98
C ASN A 3 66.97 18.16 5.69
N SER A 4 65.79 18.81 5.73
CA SER A 4 64.58 18.32 5.03
C SER A 4 63.32 19.17 5.29
N ARG A 5 62.82 19.78 4.21
CA ARG A 5 61.42 19.90 3.71
C ARG A 5 60.31 20.28 4.73
N ALA A 6 59.76 21.50 4.73
CA ALA A 6 58.88 22.16 3.73
C ALA A 6 57.47 21.56 3.60
N SER A 7 56.47 22.32 4.06
CA SER A 7 55.14 22.61 3.47
C SER A 7 54.34 23.42 4.51
N ILE A 8 54.25 24.75 4.43
CA ILE A 8 53.31 25.53 3.61
C ILE A 8 51.87 25.03 3.81
N GLN A 9 51.03 25.76 4.58
CA GLN A 9 50.03 26.70 4.04
C GLN A 9 49.08 27.24 5.13
N SER A 10 48.89 28.57 5.10
CA SER A 10 47.64 29.32 5.31
C SER A 10 46.89 29.15 6.65
N SER A 11 47.00 30.09 7.59
CA SER A 11 46.29 31.39 7.59
C SER A 11 44.77 31.30 7.44
N PHE A 12 44.10 31.79 8.48
CA PHE A 12 42.84 32.56 8.48
C PHE A 12 41.57 31.93 7.90
N CYS A 13 40.61 31.67 8.79
CA CYS A 13 39.17 31.79 8.50
C CYS A 13 38.48 32.14 9.84
N SER A 14 38.44 33.41 10.25
CA SER A 14 37.35 34.36 10.00
C SER A 14 35.94 33.77 10.17
N THR A 15 35.40 34.05 11.35
CA THR A 15 34.00 34.30 11.70
C THR A 15 32.99 34.19 10.55
N ARG A 16 32.15 33.15 10.60
CA ARG A 16 30.78 33.24 10.05
C ARG A 16 29.82 32.46 10.92
N SER A 17 29.02 33.24 11.66
CA SER A 17 27.78 32.87 12.33
C SER A 17 26.96 31.91 11.48
N ALA A 18 26.97 30.62 11.82
CA ALA A 18 25.96 29.69 11.37
C ALA A 18 24.74 29.84 12.28
N ARG A 19 23.70 30.52 11.79
CA ARG A 19 22.33 30.34 12.29
C ARG A 19 22.01 28.85 12.15
N ARG A 20 22.15 28.08 13.23
CA ARG A 20 21.52 26.77 13.33
C ARG A 20 20.03 27.02 13.43
N SER A 21 19.34 26.80 12.33
CA SER A 21 17.89 26.64 12.28
C SER A 21 17.50 25.64 13.36
N ASN A 22 16.92 26.14 14.44
CA ASN A 22 16.35 25.33 15.50
C ASN A 22 15.03 24.78 14.97
N ILE A 23 15.11 23.70 14.20
CA ILE A 23 13.95 22.92 13.80
C ILE A 23 13.66 22.01 15.00
N PRO A 24 12.54 22.18 15.73
CA PRO A 24 12.20 21.24 16.78
C PRO A 24 11.94 19.89 16.11
N LEU A 25 12.69 18.88 16.51
CA LEU A 25 12.42 17.48 16.20
C LEU A 25 11.09 17.09 16.85
N LEU A 26 9.97 17.46 16.20
CA LEU A 26 8.62 17.01 16.56
C LEU A 26 8.35 15.63 15.96
N TYR A 27 9.26 14.68 16.18
CA TYR A 27 9.02 13.26 15.92
C TYR A 27 9.83 12.44 16.92
N GLN A 28 9.43 12.54 18.18
CA GLN A 28 9.85 11.60 19.22
C GLN A 28 8.72 11.36 20.21
N THR A 29 7.48 11.18 19.73
CA THR A 29 6.54 10.34 20.45
C THR A 29 6.92 8.89 20.13
N PRO A 30 7.38 8.09 21.10
CA PRO A 30 7.44 6.66 20.87
C PRO A 30 6.00 6.22 20.60
N ILE A 31 5.77 5.65 19.42
CA ILE A 31 4.53 4.94 19.14
C ILE A 31 4.43 3.90 20.26
N ALA A 32 3.36 3.98 21.05
CA ALA A 32 3.13 3.21 22.26
C ALA A 32 2.86 1.71 21.99
N ASP A 33 3.43 1.15 20.93
CA ASP A 33 3.28 -0.28 20.59
C ASP A 33 3.96 -1.18 21.64
N HIS A 34 4.96 -0.65 22.37
CA HIS A 34 5.73 -1.46 23.32
C HIS A 34 4.99 -1.72 24.65
N GLU A 35 4.09 -0.83 25.10
CA GLU A 35 3.37 -1.03 26.37
C GLU A 35 2.14 -1.92 26.20
N VAL A 36 1.42 -1.81 25.08
CA VAL A 36 0.26 -2.68 24.79
C VAL A 36 0.71 -4.14 24.62
N PHE A 37 1.89 -4.36 24.03
CA PHE A 37 2.46 -5.70 23.91
C PHE A 37 2.80 -6.30 25.28
N GLN A 38 3.33 -5.50 26.21
CA GLN A 38 3.68 -5.95 27.57
C GLN A 38 2.45 -6.35 28.40
N GLN A 39 1.30 -5.71 28.15
CA GLN A 39 0.08 -5.99 28.90
C GLN A 39 -0.65 -7.24 28.39
N ALA A 40 -0.68 -7.47 27.07
CA ALA A 40 -1.11 -8.75 26.48
C ALA A 40 -0.17 -9.91 26.87
N ALA A 41 1.11 -9.59 27.10
CA ALA A 41 2.15 -10.48 27.60
C ALA A 41 2.07 -10.76 29.12
N SER A 42 1.06 -10.26 29.84
CA SER A 42 0.98 -10.44 31.30
C SER A 42 0.31 -11.76 31.75
N ASP A 43 -0.34 -12.50 30.84
CA ASP A 43 -0.93 -13.81 31.13
C ASP A 43 -0.20 -14.94 30.37
N PRO A 44 0.73 -15.67 31.02
CA PRO A 44 1.48 -16.76 30.41
C PRO A 44 0.61 -17.94 29.95
N GLU A 45 -0.61 -18.09 30.48
CA GLU A 45 -1.51 -19.18 30.06
C GLU A 45 -2.05 -18.96 28.63
N LEU A 46 -2.11 -17.69 28.18
CA LEU A 46 -2.51 -17.33 26.82
C LEU A 46 -1.41 -17.60 25.78
N TRP A 47 -0.17 -17.87 26.20
CA TRP A 47 0.95 -18.14 25.28
C TRP A 47 1.02 -19.60 24.81
N LYS A 48 0.17 -20.48 25.36
CA LYS A 48 0.07 -21.86 24.90
C LYS A 48 -0.55 -21.88 23.50
N ILE A 49 0.00 -22.72 22.63
CA ILE A 49 -0.49 -22.89 21.25
C ILE A 49 -1.99 -23.22 21.23
N ASP A 50 -2.46 -24.01 22.21
CA ASP A 50 -3.86 -24.39 22.36
C ASP A 50 -4.79 -23.20 22.72
N ASN A 51 -4.24 -22.09 23.23
CA ASN A 51 -4.97 -20.89 23.65
C ASN A 51 -4.71 -19.69 22.71
N PHE A 52 -4.10 -19.91 21.55
CA PHE A 52 -3.71 -18.84 20.64
C PHE A 52 -4.89 -17.95 20.20
N ASP A 53 -6.07 -18.54 19.97
CA ASP A 53 -7.27 -17.77 19.64
C ASP A 53 -7.69 -16.83 20.79
N SER A 54 -7.62 -17.31 22.02
CA SER A 54 -7.91 -16.49 23.21
C SER A 54 -6.90 -15.37 23.39
N PHE A 55 -5.64 -15.61 23.05
CA PHE A 55 -4.59 -14.59 23.02
C PHE A 55 -4.88 -13.51 21.98
N LEU A 56 -5.31 -13.88 20.77
CA LEU A 56 -5.67 -12.92 19.73
C LEU A 56 -6.84 -12.04 20.17
N GLU A 57 -7.87 -12.61 20.79
CA GLU A 57 -9.00 -11.84 21.30
C GLU A 57 -8.59 -10.88 22.44
N ALA A 58 -7.77 -11.36 23.39
CA ALA A 58 -7.24 -10.52 24.45
C ALA A 58 -6.41 -9.35 23.90
N ARG A 59 -5.55 -9.61 22.89
CA ARG A 59 -4.76 -8.58 22.22
C ARG A 59 -5.64 -7.58 21.47
N LYS A 60 -6.67 -8.04 20.75
CA LYS A 60 -7.62 -7.16 20.05
C LYS A 60 -8.31 -6.21 21.03
N MET A 61 -8.79 -6.73 22.17
CA MET A 61 -9.44 -5.90 23.19
C MET A 61 -8.50 -4.82 23.75
N LEU A 62 -7.24 -5.18 24.04
CA LEU A 62 -6.26 -4.23 24.56
C LEU A 62 -5.91 -3.14 23.55
N LEU A 63 -5.72 -3.51 22.28
CA LEU A 63 -5.48 -2.55 21.20
C LEU A 63 -6.67 -1.62 21.00
N ALA A 64 -7.89 -2.15 21.02
CA ALA A 64 -9.09 -1.34 20.90
C ALA A 64 -9.24 -0.36 22.07
N ALA A 65 -8.98 -0.81 23.30
CA ALA A 65 -9.05 0.04 24.49
C ALA A 65 -8.03 1.18 24.45
N GLU A 66 -6.77 0.88 24.08
CA GLU A 66 -5.74 1.91 23.97
C GLU A 66 -6.04 2.88 22.83
N LEU A 67 -6.52 2.39 21.67
CA LEU A 67 -6.92 3.24 20.55
C LEU A 67 -8.04 4.21 20.96
N ASN A 68 -9.08 3.70 21.64
CA ASN A 68 -10.17 4.53 22.14
C ASN A 68 -9.66 5.61 23.09
N ARG A 69 -8.79 5.26 24.04
CA ARG A 69 -8.15 6.23 24.94
C ARG A 69 -7.38 7.31 24.18
N ARG A 70 -6.61 6.94 23.15
CA ARG A 70 -5.88 7.91 22.32
C ARG A 70 -6.80 8.80 21.51
N MET A 71 -7.92 8.28 21.01
CA MET A 71 -8.91 9.08 20.31
C MET A 71 -9.59 10.08 21.25
N GLU A 72 -9.93 9.67 22.48
CA GLU A 72 -10.47 10.58 23.52
C GLU A 72 -9.49 11.72 23.84
N ASP A 73 -8.20 11.40 24.00
CA ASP A 73 -7.13 12.39 24.23
C ASP A 73 -7.03 13.39 23.07
N LEU A 74 -7.05 12.90 21.82
CA LEU A 74 -6.97 13.72 20.60
C LEU A 74 -8.20 14.63 20.42
N LEU A 75 -9.37 14.16 20.83
CA LEU A 75 -10.62 14.94 20.80
C LEU A 75 -10.74 15.90 22.00
N HIS A 76 -9.73 15.99 22.87
CA HIS A 76 -9.75 16.83 24.07
C HIS A 76 -10.96 16.54 24.98
N GLY A 77 -11.40 15.27 25.03
CA GLY A 77 -12.58 14.84 25.77
C GLY A 77 -13.92 15.12 25.06
N ASP A 78 -13.90 15.64 23.82
CA ASP A 78 -15.10 15.87 23.03
C ASP A 78 -15.58 14.59 22.32
N VAL A 79 -16.10 13.66 23.13
CA VAL A 79 -16.42 12.28 22.72
C VAL A 79 -17.74 12.14 21.97
N HIS A 80 -18.48 13.22 21.72
CA HIS A 80 -19.76 13.13 21.00
C HIS A 80 -19.63 12.56 19.56
N TRP A 81 -18.43 12.60 18.98
CA TRP A 81 -18.10 11.96 17.70
C TRP A 81 -17.81 10.46 17.82
N LEU A 82 -17.45 9.97 19.02
CA LEU A 82 -17.25 8.56 19.34
C LEU A 82 -18.54 7.91 19.86
N GLU A 83 -19.48 8.71 20.36
CA GLU A 83 -20.79 8.29 20.83
C GLU A 83 -21.73 8.02 19.65
N GLY A 84 -21.91 6.75 19.31
CA GLY A 84 -22.87 6.32 18.32
C GLY A 84 -22.92 4.80 18.19
N PRO A 85 -24.04 4.24 17.71
CA PRO A 85 -24.08 2.83 17.38
C PRO A 85 -22.99 2.54 16.34
N THR A 86 -22.13 1.55 16.60
CA THR A 86 -21.25 0.99 15.58
C THR A 86 -22.13 0.57 14.41
N ALA A 87 -22.04 1.31 13.31
CA ALA A 87 -22.70 0.91 12.08
C ALA A 87 -22.14 -0.46 11.69
N PRO A 88 -22.99 -1.49 11.49
CA PRO A 88 -22.51 -2.75 10.97
C PRO A 88 -21.87 -2.46 9.62
N ILE A 89 -20.57 -2.76 9.50
CA ILE A 89 -19.90 -2.74 8.21
C ILE A 89 -20.55 -3.86 7.41
N PRO A 90 -21.25 -3.57 6.30
CA PRO A 90 -21.80 -4.63 5.47
C PRO A 90 -20.63 -5.47 4.97
N ALA A 91 -20.67 -6.77 5.24
CA ALA A 91 -19.72 -7.72 4.68
C ALA A 91 -20.05 -7.86 3.18
N SER A 92 -19.49 -6.96 2.36
CA SER A 92 -19.51 -7.12 0.91
C SER A 92 -18.44 -8.14 0.57
N THR A 93 -18.83 -9.33 0.13
CA THR A 93 -17.90 -10.29 -0.49
C THR A 93 -17.62 -9.79 -1.90
N PRO A 94 -16.42 -9.26 -2.19
CA PRO A 94 -16.10 -8.77 -3.52
C PRO A 94 -16.12 -9.94 -4.52
N ILE A 95 -16.48 -9.65 -5.77
CA ILE A 95 -16.55 -10.64 -6.84
C ILE A 95 -15.24 -10.61 -7.62
N GLY A 96 -14.70 -11.79 -7.93
CA GLY A 96 -13.50 -12.00 -8.75
C GLY A 96 -12.20 -12.18 -7.96
N GLY A 97 -11.08 -12.20 -8.68
CA GLY A 97 -9.73 -12.33 -8.17
C GLY A 97 -9.07 -13.64 -8.59
N ILE A 98 -7.77 -13.76 -8.30
CA ILE A 98 -6.95 -14.90 -8.72
C ILE A 98 -7.45 -16.18 -8.03
N THR A 99 -7.93 -17.14 -8.83
CA THR A 99 -8.58 -18.36 -8.29
C THR A 99 -7.71 -19.62 -8.35
N SER A 100 -6.58 -19.57 -9.05
CA SER A 100 -5.67 -20.71 -9.25
C SER A 100 -4.20 -20.30 -9.31
N GLU A 101 -3.31 -21.24 -8.98
CA GLU A 101 -1.85 -21.04 -9.04
C GLU A 101 -1.39 -20.80 -10.48
N GLU A 102 -1.95 -21.53 -11.45
CA GLU A 102 -1.63 -21.37 -12.87
C GLU A 102 -2.02 -19.98 -13.41
N GLU A 103 -3.04 -19.36 -12.83
CA GLU A 103 -3.46 -18.01 -13.16
C GLU A 103 -2.49 -16.98 -12.58
N GLU A 104 -2.10 -17.14 -11.31
CA GLU A 104 -1.09 -16.30 -10.66
C GLU A 104 0.23 -16.31 -11.44
N GLU A 105 0.72 -17.49 -11.82
CA GLU A 105 1.94 -17.65 -12.62
C GLU A 105 1.87 -16.90 -13.95
N GLN A 106 0.72 -16.95 -14.64
CA GLN A 106 0.52 -16.24 -15.90
C GLN A 106 0.57 -14.72 -15.73
N LEU A 107 0.00 -14.19 -14.65
CA LEU A 107 -0.01 -12.76 -14.35
C LEU A 107 1.35 -12.26 -13.89
N VAL A 108 2.07 -13.07 -13.10
CA VAL A 108 3.47 -12.81 -12.72
C VAL A 108 4.35 -12.76 -13.97
N ALA A 109 4.26 -13.76 -14.85
CA ALA A 109 5.00 -13.79 -16.11
C ALA A 109 4.64 -12.62 -17.04
N LEU A 110 3.40 -12.12 -16.98
CA LEU A 110 3.00 -10.93 -17.71
C LEU A 110 3.67 -9.65 -17.15
N ASN A 111 3.73 -9.52 -15.83
CA ASN A 111 4.43 -8.41 -15.17
C ASN A 111 5.94 -8.41 -15.49
N GLU A 112 6.59 -9.57 -15.48
CA GLU A 112 8.00 -9.69 -15.88
C GLU A 112 8.22 -9.30 -17.34
N TRP A 113 7.29 -9.65 -18.22
CA TRP A 113 7.36 -9.30 -19.64
C TRP A 113 7.25 -7.78 -19.89
N LEU A 114 6.48 -7.06 -19.06
CA LEU A 114 6.39 -5.59 -19.07
C LEU A 114 7.65 -4.94 -18.53
N GLU A 115 8.16 -5.45 -17.39
CA GLU A 115 9.38 -4.94 -16.77
C GLU A 115 10.59 -5.06 -17.70
N ALA A 116 10.70 -6.18 -18.44
CA ALA A 116 11.73 -6.37 -19.46
C ALA A 116 11.67 -5.34 -20.61
N ARG A 117 10.54 -4.64 -20.77
CA ARG A 117 10.33 -3.56 -21.75
C ARG A 117 10.42 -2.17 -21.13
N GLY A 118 10.74 -2.08 -19.85
CA GLY A 118 10.80 -0.82 -19.11
C GLY A 118 9.43 -0.23 -18.78
N LEU A 119 8.36 -1.01 -18.85
CA LEU A 119 7.02 -0.61 -18.44
C LEU A 119 6.78 -0.98 -16.97
N PRO A 120 6.00 -0.17 -16.22
CA PRO A 120 5.71 -0.44 -14.82
C PRO A 120 4.80 -1.68 -14.67
N ARG A 121 5.02 -2.39 -13.57
CA ARG A 121 4.23 -3.55 -13.17
C ARG A 121 2.82 -3.14 -12.77
N GLY A 122 1.87 -4.03 -13.01
CA GLY A 122 0.50 -3.90 -12.50
C GLY A 122 0.37 -4.47 -11.09
N SER A 123 -0.65 -4.02 -10.40
CA SER A 123 -1.03 -4.52 -9.07
C SER A 123 -1.80 -5.83 -9.21
N LEU A 124 -1.24 -6.92 -8.67
CA LEU A 124 -1.92 -8.21 -8.57
C LEU A 124 -3.04 -8.15 -7.53
N ALA A 125 -4.12 -8.88 -7.76
CA ALA A 125 -5.28 -8.97 -6.86
C ALA A 125 -5.73 -7.58 -6.36
N TYR A 126 -5.92 -6.67 -7.31
CA TYR A 126 -6.23 -5.28 -7.04
C TYR A 126 -7.67 -5.14 -6.52
N ASP A 127 -7.79 -4.63 -5.30
CA ASP A 127 -9.07 -4.33 -4.67
C ASP A 127 -9.70 -3.07 -5.28
N PHE A 128 -10.77 -3.26 -6.04
CA PHE A 128 -11.55 -2.16 -6.57
C PHE A 128 -12.70 -1.81 -5.61
N ALA A 129 -12.63 -0.61 -5.03
CA ALA A 129 -13.65 -0.04 -4.16
C ALA A 129 -14.34 1.18 -4.78
N ASP A 130 -15.60 1.41 -4.41
CA ASP A 130 -16.31 2.62 -4.74
C ASP A 130 -15.67 3.83 -4.05
N ALA A 131 -15.32 4.86 -4.83
CA ALA A 131 -14.64 6.04 -4.29
C ALA A 131 -15.52 6.90 -3.36
N ALA A 132 -16.85 6.82 -3.46
CA ALA A 132 -17.77 7.61 -2.65
C ALA A 132 -18.14 6.91 -1.34
N THR A 133 -18.34 5.58 -1.37
CA THR A 133 -18.76 4.81 -0.18
C THR A 133 -17.62 4.04 0.49
N GLY A 134 -16.50 3.83 -0.21
CA GLY A 134 -15.41 2.96 0.25
C GLY A 134 -15.77 1.47 0.18
N GLU A 135 -16.92 1.10 -0.38
CA GLU A 135 -17.36 -0.29 -0.48
C GLU A 135 -16.54 -1.04 -1.54
N GLN A 136 -15.92 -2.15 -1.14
CA GLN A 136 -15.22 -3.04 -2.07
C GLN A 136 -16.23 -3.70 -3.01
N LYS A 137 -16.06 -3.49 -4.33
CA LYS A 137 -16.98 -3.96 -5.37
C LYS A 137 -16.47 -5.22 -6.07
N ALA A 138 -15.18 -5.28 -6.36
CA ALA A 138 -14.58 -6.38 -7.09
C ALA A 138 -13.08 -6.49 -6.77
N VAL A 139 -12.51 -7.67 -7.03
CA VAL A 139 -11.06 -7.87 -7.08
C VAL A 139 -10.69 -8.11 -8.54
N PHE A 140 -9.69 -7.36 -9.03
CA PHE A 140 -9.16 -7.54 -10.39
C PHE A 140 -7.84 -8.29 -10.32
N ASP A 141 -7.63 -9.27 -11.20
CA ASP A 141 -6.46 -10.15 -11.10
C ASP A 141 -5.15 -9.39 -11.31
N LEU A 142 -5.14 -8.47 -12.28
CA LEU A 142 -4.02 -7.55 -12.50
C LEU A 142 -4.53 -6.22 -13.04
N ALA A 143 -4.17 -5.11 -12.38
CA ALA A 143 -4.67 -3.79 -12.75
C ALA A 143 -3.58 -2.70 -12.78
N TRP A 144 -3.77 -1.75 -13.69
CA TRP A 144 -3.07 -0.47 -13.77
C TRP A 144 -4.08 0.67 -13.61
N PRO A 145 -4.37 1.10 -12.37
CA PRO A 145 -5.41 2.10 -12.10
C PRO A 145 -5.12 3.48 -12.70
N THR A 146 -3.85 3.80 -12.93
CA THR A 146 -3.38 5.05 -13.55
C THR A 146 -2.92 4.86 -15.01
N GLY A 147 -3.19 3.69 -15.58
CA GLY A 147 -2.69 3.27 -16.88
C GLY A 147 -1.33 2.58 -16.82
N VAL A 148 -1.01 1.81 -17.87
CA VAL A 148 0.27 1.08 -18.00
C VAL A 148 1.44 2.07 -18.10
N GLN A 149 1.24 3.21 -18.74
CA GLN A 149 2.09 4.38 -18.57
C GLN A 149 1.26 5.43 -17.83
N GLU A 150 1.75 5.83 -16.65
CA GLU A 150 1.07 6.80 -15.81
C GLU A 150 0.74 8.07 -16.61
N GLU A 151 -0.53 8.47 -16.58
CA GLU A 151 -1.08 9.65 -17.25
C GLU A 151 -1.06 9.65 -18.80
N LEU A 152 -0.37 8.71 -19.43
CA LEU A 152 -0.27 8.59 -20.90
C LEU A 152 -1.19 7.51 -21.47
N SER A 153 -1.70 6.63 -20.62
CA SER A 153 -2.57 5.53 -21.04
C SER A 153 -3.81 5.47 -20.17
N GLN A 154 -4.88 4.90 -20.73
CA GLN A 154 -6.10 4.66 -19.97
C GLN A 154 -5.88 3.56 -18.92
N PRO A 155 -6.62 3.59 -17.80
CA PRO A 155 -6.62 2.51 -16.82
C PRO A 155 -6.90 1.17 -17.50
N ALA A 156 -6.15 0.13 -17.14
CA ALA A 156 -6.23 -1.18 -17.77
C ALA A 156 -6.32 -2.28 -16.72
N ALA A 157 -7.10 -3.31 -16.99
CA ALA A 157 -7.24 -4.48 -16.13
C ALA A 157 -7.21 -5.77 -16.95
N VAL A 158 -6.43 -6.75 -16.51
CA VAL A 158 -6.43 -8.11 -17.05
C VAL A 158 -7.21 -8.98 -16.07
N LEU A 159 -8.27 -9.62 -16.59
CA LEU A 159 -9.26 -10.40 -15.85
C LEU A 159 -9.33 -11.80 -16.49
N LEU A 160 -8.59 -12.77 -15.96
CA LEU A 160 -8.45 -14.12 -16.51
C LEU A 160 -9.58 -15.03 -16.02
N ASN A 161 -10.33 -15.62 -16.95
CA ASN A 161 -11.43 -16.54 -16.63
C ASN A 161 -12.52 -15.95 -15.70
N GLU A 162 -12.61 -14.62 -15.67
CA GLU A 162 -13.51 -13.89 -14.78
C GLU A 162 -14.96 -13.83 -15.25
N SER A 163 -15.85 -13.56 -14.30
CA SER A 163 -17.28 -13.44 -14.59
C SER A 163 -17.60 -12.20 -15.44
N ALA A 164 -18.71 -12.25 -16.18
CA ALA A 164 -19.21 -11.09 -16.90
C ALA A 164 -19.62 -9.93 -15.97
N GLU A 165 -19.84 -10.21 -14.68
CA GLU A 165 -20.15 -9.20 -13.66
C GLU A 165 -18.89 -8.42 -13.27
N THR A 166 -17.78 -9.10 -12.98
CA THR A 166 -16.45 -8.51 -12.72
C THR A 166 -16.03 -7.58 -13.87
N MET A 167 -16.19 -8.06 -15.11
CA MET A 167 -15.89 -7.30 -16.33
C MET A 167 -16.73 -6.02 -16.47
N LYS A 168 -18.02 -6.08 -16.11
CA LYS A 168 -18.92 -4.91 -16.15
C LYS A 168 -18.50 -3.87 -15.12
N ILE A 169 -18.14 -4.30 -13.91
CA ILE A 169 -17.68 -3.39 -12.84
C ILE A 169 -16.42 -2.66 -13.29
N ALA A 170 -15.43 -3.40 -13.80
CA ALA A 170 -14.19 -2.82 -14.33
C ALA A 170 -14.44 -1.83 -15.48
N SER A 171 -15.28 -2.21 -16.45
CA SER A 171 -15.61 -1.35 -17.59
C SER A 171 -16.37 -0.08 -17.18
N GLN A 172 -17.30 -0.19 -16.22
CA GLN A 172 -18.02 0.97 -15.68
C GLN A 172 -17.09 1.90 -14.89
N ALA A 173 -16.04 1.35 -14.27
CA ALA A 173 -15.00 2.10 -13.58
C ALA A 173 -14.01 2.77 -14.53
N GLY A 174 -14.16 2.62 -15.86
CA GLY A 174 -13.29 3.23 -16.85
C GLY A 174 -12.04 2.42 -17.17
N PHE A 175 -11.93 1.19 -16.67
CA PHE A 175 -10.84 0.29 -17.05
C PHE A 175 -11.08 -0.31 -18.43
N ARG A 176 -10.02 -0.40 -19.22
CA ARG A 176 -9.99 -1.27 -20.41
C ARG A 176 -9.72 -2.70 -19.96
N CYS A 177 -10.72 -3.56 -20.12
CA CYS A 177 -10.66 -4.94 -19.66
C CYS A 177 -10.10 -5.89 -20.73
N PHE A 178 -9.21 -6.79 -20.31
CA PHE A 178 -8.65 -7.84 -21.16
C PHE A 178 -8.90 -9.21 -20.54
N THR A 179 -9.43 -10.15 -21.30
CA THR A 179 -9.74 -11.51 -20.82
C THR A 179 -8.60 -12.51 -21.02
N SER A 180 -7.48 -12.06 -21.58
CA SER A 180 -6.31 -12.91 -21.84
C SER A 180 -5.03 -12.10 -21.80
N THR A 181 -3.94 -12.73 -21.34
CA THR A 181 -2.60 -12.16 -21.35
C THR A 181 -2.13 -11.85 -22.78
N ALA A 182 -2.50 -12.68 -23.76
CA ALA A 182 -2.18 -12.46 -25.17
C ALA A 182 -2.86 -11.20 -25.74
N GLY A 183 -4.13 -10.99 -25.43
CA GLY A 183 -4.86 -9.79 -25.87
C GLY A 183 -4.27 -8.50 -25.29
N PHE A 184 -3.85 -8.54 -24.03
CA PHE A 184 -3.18 -7.41 -23.40
C PHE A 184 -1.79 -7.14 -24.00
N LYS A 185 -0.97 -8.17 -24.25
CA LYS A 185 0.34 -8.02 -24.90
C LYS A 185 0.21 -7.36 -26.28
N ALA A 186 -0.79 -7.76 -27.07
CA ALA A 186 -1.06 -7.14 -28.37
C ALA A 186 -1.43 -5.65 -28.25
N TYR A 187 -2.22 -5.28 -27.23
CA TYR A 187 -2.54 -3.88 -26.93
C TYR A 187 -1.28 -3.06 -26.59
N VAL A 188 -0.41 -3.59 -25.72
CA VAL A 188 0.87 -2.95 -25.37
C VAL A 188 1.72 -2.73 -26.62
N GLU A 189 1.84 -3.74 -27.48
CA GLU A 189 2.61 -3.65 -28.72
C GLU A 189 2.01 -2.65 -29.73
N GLN A 190 0.68 -2.55 -29.82
CA GLN A 190 0.00 -1.70 -30.79
C GLN A 190 -0.27 -0.28 -30.33
N GLU A 191 -0.43 0.01 -29.05
CA GLU A 191 -0.75 1.37 -28.60
C GLU A 191 0.43 2.03 -27.89
N LEU A 192 1.31 1.28 -27.23
CA LEU A 192 2.45 1.87 -26.51
C LEU A 192 3.73 1.93 -27.35
N PHE A 193 3.84 1.13 -28.42
CA PHE A 193 5.01 1.11 -29.30
C PHE A 193 4.74 1.63 -30.73
N SER A 194 3.50 1.98 -31.06
CA SER A 194 3.16 2.51 -32.39
C SER A 194 3.45 4.01 -32.58
N GLU A 195 3.67 4.76 -31.51
CA GLU A 195 3.99 6.19 -31.61
C GLU A 195 5.46 6.48 -31.97
N VAL A 196 6.33 5.46 -32.10
CA VAL A 196 7.74 5.66 -32.44
C VAL A 196 7.99 5.78 -33.97
N LEU A 197 6.97 5.62 -34.81
CA LEU A 197 7.13 5.64 -36.28
C LEU A 197 6.24 6.63 -37.04
N ALA A 198 5.72 7.68 -36.39
CA ALA A 198 4.99 8.76 -37.06
C ALA A 198 5.83 10.06 -37.13
#